data_AF-A0A1A8SJ33-F1
#
_entry.id   AF-A0A1A8SJ33-F1
#
_cell.length_a   1.000
_cell.length_b   1.000
_cell.length_c   1.000
_cell.angle_alpha   90.00
_cell.angle_beta   90.00
_cell.angle_gamma   90.00
#
_symmetry.space_group_name_H-M   'P 1'
#
loop_
_entity.id
_entity.type
_entity.pdbx_description
1 polymer ?
#
loop_
_entity_poly.entity_id
_entity_poly.type
_entity_poly.pdbx_seq_one_letter_code
_entity_poly.pdbx_strand_id
1 'polypeptide(L)' 'LVYVAYMLSPEYTEIEEKLIKKGMDNIEDGTCIRFVPRTHQRDYLDIQSKSGCWSYLGSRGGRQTVS' A
#
# COMPACT_ATOMS: atom_id res chain seq x y z
N LEU A 1 9.32 14.15 -5.18
CA LEU A 1 8.11 13.34 -4.92
C LEU A 1 8.44 11.89 -5.19
N VAL A 2 8.01 10.97 -4.33
CA VAL A 2 8.23 9.52 -4.45
C VAL A 2 6.87 8.85 -4.55
N TYR A 3 6.59 8.17 -5.66
CA TYR A 3 5.32 7.50 -5.88
C TYR A 3 5.41 6.02 -5.53
N VAL A 4 4.48 5.54 -4.71
CA VAL A 4 4.37 4.14 -4.30
C VAL A 4 3.07 3.59 -4.87
N ALA A 5 3.18 2.74 -5.90
CA ALA A 5 2.02 2.07 -6.46
C ALA A 5 1.50 1.02 -5.48
N TYR A 6 0.18 0.94 -5.30
CA TYR A 6 -0.44 -0.06 -4.42
C TYR A 6 -1.71 -0.65 -5.03
N MET A 7 -2.09 -1.82 -4.53
CA MET A 7 -3.38 -2.47 -4.76
C MET A 7 -3.91 -2.98 -3.42
N LEU A 8 -5.23 -2.90 -3.23
CA LEU A 8 -5.92 -3.45 -2.06
C LEU A 8 -6.60 -4.76 -2.46
N SER A 9 -6.54 -5.75 -1.58
CA SER A 9 -7.32 -6.97 -1.71
C SER A 9 -8.83 -6.65 -1.70
N PRO A 10 -9.64 -7.29 -2.56
CA PRO A 10 -11.09 -7.16 -2.51
C PRO A 10 -11.72 -7.77 -1.24
N GLU A 11 -10.94 -8.44 -0.40
CA GLU A 11 -11.37 -8.96 0.89
C GLU A 11 -11.58 -7.87 1.94
N TYR A 12 -11.00 -6.69 1.76
CA TYR A 12 -11.22 -5.56 2.66
C TYR A 12 -12.62 -4.97 2.48
N THR A 13 -13.27 -4.71 3.60
CA THR A 13 -14.50 -3.93 3.65
C THR A 13 -14.24 -2.46 3.33
N GLU A 14 -15.28 -1.72 2.96
CA GLU A 14 -15.18 -0.27 2.70
C GLU A 14 -14.62 0.51 3.92
N ILE A 15 -14.92 0.05 5.13
CA ILE A 15 -14.42 0.66 6.37
C ILE A 15 -12.91 0.41 6.52
N GLU A 16 -12.45 -0.80 6.26
CA GLU A 16 -11.02 -1.15 6.29
C GLU A 16 -10.24 -0.42 5.21
N GLU A 17 -10.79 -0.32 3.99
CA GLU A 17 -10.18 0.48 2.93
C GLU A 17 -10.00 1.95 3.34
N LYS A 18 -11.02 2.56 3.96
CA LYS A 18 -10.94 3.94 4.47
C LYS A 18 -9.87 4.06 5.55
N LEU A 19 -9.74 3.07 6.42
CA LEU A 19 -8.72 3.07 7.47
C LEU A 19 -7.30 2.96 6.88
N ILE A 20 -7.09 2.08 5.90
CA ILE A 20 -5.82 1.93 5.19
C ILE A 20 -5.46 3.24 4.46
N LYS A 21 -6.39 3.82 3.72
CA LYS A 21 -6.19 5.09 3.00
C LYS A 21 -5.90 6.26 3.95
N LYS A 22 -6.59 6.35 5.09
CA LYS A 22 -6.27 7.34 6.13
C LYS A 22 -4.84 7.17 6.67
N GLY A 23 -4.37 5.93 6.82
CA GLY A 23 -2.98 5.64 7.19
C GLY A 23 -1.98 6.14 6.13
N MET A 24 -2.30 5.95 4.85
CA MET A 24 -1.52 6.49 3.73
C MET A 24 -1.48 8.02 3.78
N ASP A 25 -2.64 8.67 3.92
CA ASP A 25 -2.77 10.14 3.97
C ASP A 25 -1.87 10.76 5.07
N ASN A 26 -1.81 10.14 6.25
CA ASN A 26 -0.94 10.60 7.34
C ASN A 26 0.55 10.60 6.95
N ILE A 27 0.99 9.66 6.12
CA ILE A 27 2.36 9.62 5.61
C ILE A 27 2.54 10.70 4.53
N GLU A 28 1.53 10.93 3.70
CA GLU A 28 1.61 11.94 2.63
C GLU A 28 1.70 13.37 3.16
N ASP A 29 1.03 13.65 4.29
CA ASP A 29 0.96 14.99 4.90
C ASP A 29 2.33 15.53 5.33
N GLY A 30 3.19 14.65 5.88
CA GLY A 30 4.51 15.01 6.39
C GLY A 30 5.69 14.68 5.48
N THR A 31 5.45 14.04 4.34
CA THR A 31 6.54 13.52 3.49
C THR A 31 6.32 13.80 2.01
N CYS A 32 7.31 13.45 1.19
CA CYS A 32 7.18 13.50 -0.27
C CYS A 32 6.63 12.21 -0.88
N ILE A 33 6.20 11.24 -0.07
CA ILE A 33 5.63 9.95 -0.48
C ILE A 33 4.19 10.15 -0.93
N ARG A 34 3.80 9.57 -2.06
CA ARG A 34 2.43 9.58 -2.59
C ARG A 34 2.02 8.18 -3.00
N PHE A 35 0.98 7.65 -2.38
CA PHE A 35 0.40 6.36 -2.70
C PHE A 35 -0.56 6.52 -3.88
N VAL A 36 -0.35 5.71 -4.92
CA VAL A 36 -1.15 5.79 -6.14
C VAL A 36 -1.73 4.42 -6.49
N PRO A 37 -3.02 4.33 -6.90
CA PRO A 37 -3.58 3.08 -7.40
C PRO A 37 -2.72 2.54 -8.55
N ARG A 38 -2.34 1.28 -8.44
CA ARG A 38 -1.53 0.63 -9.47
C ARG A 38 -2.31 0.51 -10.78
N THR A 39 -1.62 0.80 -11.87
CA THR A 39 -2.06 0.52 -13.24
C THR A 39 -1.16 -0.54 -13.90
N HIS A 40 0.10 -0.19 -14.17
CA HIS A 40 1.06 -1.04 -14.89
C HIS A 40 2.45 -1.07 -14.23
N GLN A 41 2.60 -0.46 -13.06
CA GLN A 41 3.87 -0.39 -12.36
C GLN A 41 4.37 -1.81 -12.02
N ARG A 42 5.64 -2.05 -12.32
CA ARG A 42 6.33 -3.32 -12.04
C ARG A 42 6.50 -3.51 -10.53
N ASP A 43 6.91 -2.45 -9.85
CA ASP A 43 7.19 -2.44 -8.42
C ASP A 43 5.99 -1.83 -7.69
N TYR A 44 5.37 -2.57 -6.79
CA TYR A 44 4.15 -2.14 -6.11
C TYR A 44 3.88 -2.92 -4.82
N LEU A 45 3.11 -2.29 -3.93
CA LEU A 45 2.59 -2.91 -2.72
C LEU A 45 1.27 -3.65 -3.02
N ASP A 46 1.20 -4.91 -2.62
CA ASP A 46 0.01 -5.76 -2.68
C ASP A 46 -0.53 -5.94 -1.26
N ILE A 47 -1.47 -5.10 -0.86
CA ILE A 47 -1.99 -5.02 0.51
C ILE A 47 -3.10 -6.07 0.66
N GLN A 48 -2.89 -7.04 1.54
CA GLN A 48 -3.65 -8.28 1.62
C GLN A 48 -4.00 -8.61 3.07
N SER A 49 -5.20 -9.13 3.31
CA SER A 49 -5.62 -9.56 4.66
C SER A 49 -5.11 -10.97 4.96
N LYS A 50 -3.80 -11.10 5.25
CA LYS A 50 -3.19 -12.39 5.62
C LYS A 50 -3.11 -12.55 7.13
N SER A 51 -2.45 -13.62 7.58
CA SER A 51 -2.27 -13.90 9.00
C SER A 51 -1.25 -12.93 9.62
N GLY A 52 -1.77 -11.92 10.32
CA GLY A 52 -1.00 -10.96 11.11
C GLY A 52 -0.45 -9.78 10.30
N CYS A 53 0.10 -8.79 11.01
CA CYS A 53 0.60 -7.55 10.42
C CYS A 53 2.10 -7.64 10.11
N TRP A 54 2.50 -7.49 8.85
CA TRP A 54 3.91 -7.51 8.44
C TRP A 54 4.14 -6.89 7.06
N SER A 55 5.39 -6.50 6.82
CA SER A 55 5.83 -6.00 5.52
C SER A 55 7.27 -6.42 5.26
N TYR A 56 7.68 -6.40 3.99
CA TYR A 56 9.09 -6.48 3.64
C TYR A 56 9.80 -5.17 3.92
N LEU A 57 11.08 -5.26 4.30
CA LEU A 57 11.92 -4.08 4.47
C LEU A 57 12.43 -3.56 3.12
N GLY A 58 12.12 -2.30 2.82
CA GLY A 58 12.59 -1.61 1.62
C GLY A 58 11.97 -2.09 0.30
N SER A 59 12.43 -1.49 -0.81
CA SER A 59 12.03 -1.91 -2.16
C SER A 59 12.85 -3.11 -2.62
N ARG A 60 12.19 -4.26 -2.78
CA ARG A 60 12.81 -5.52 -3.25
C ARG A 60 12.62 -5.77 -4.75
N GLY A 61 11.86 -4.90 -5.42
CA GLY A 61 11.43 -5.08 -6.81
C GLY A 61 10.24 -6.03 -6.96
N GLY A 62 9.44 -5.80 -7.99
CA GLY A 62 8.22 -6.57 -8.29
C GLY A 62 7.09 -6.31 -7.29
N ARG A 63 6.17 -7.28 -7.24
CA ARG A 63 5.06 -7.31 -6.28
C ARG A 63 5.58 -7.57 -4.86
N GLN A 64 5.23 -6.70 -3.91
CA GLN A 64 5.57 -6.87 -2.49
C GLN A 64 4.30 -6.92 -1.64
N THR A 65 4.05 -8.04 -0.97
CA THR A 65 2.90 -8.16 -0.06
C THR A 65 3.11 -7.39 1.24
N VAL A 66 2.04 -6.72 1.69
CA VAL A 66 1.89 -6.14 3.04
C VAL A 66 0.61 -6.73 3.64
N SER A 67 0.64 -7.08 4.92
CA SER A 67 -0.50 -7.60 5.68
C SER A 67 -0.65 -6.92 7.03
#